data_AF-A0A7C1BTU4-F1
#
_entry.id   AF-A0A7C1BTU4-F1
#
_cell.length_a   1.000
_cell.length_b   1.000
_cell.length_c   1.000
_cell.angle_alpha   90.00
_cell.angle_beta   90.00
_cell.angle_gamma   90.00
#
_symmetry.space_group_name_H-M   'P 1'
#
loop_
_entity.id
_entity.type
_entity.pdbx_description
1 polymer ?
#
loop_
_entity_poly.entity_id
_entity_poly.type
_entity_poly.pdbx_seq_one_letter_code
_entity_poly.pdbx_strand_id
1 'polypeptide(L)'
;MREGSIKIYHGAGAREMWELIDSLIISKVPKRLMKVLGGIGIDVLDDGSAIKLGDEYLVLSVDSYTVNPIFFPGGNIGHLAVNGTINDLVVMGAKPIAFMDTIVVEEGFPLSDLETIVNSMIEVLKSEGIALIGGDFKVMPKGNIDRIVITGVGIGITDTLIIDSNIREGDKLIVISPIAEHGAVILAAQLGLLDQVKGLKSDSR
;
A
#
# COMPACT_ATOMS: atom_id res chain seq x y z
N MET A 1 -30.15 6.28 6.38
CA MET A 1 -28.76 6.32 6.89
C MET A 1 -28.50 4.97 7.52
N ARG A 2 -27.45 4.24 7.12
CA ARG A 2 -27.10 2.97 7.79
C ARG A 2 -26.78 3.30 9.25
N GLU A 3 -27.53 2.74 10.18
CA GLU A 3 -27.16 2.75 11.61
C GLU A 3 -25.88 1.93 11.77
N GLY A 4 -24.81 2.52 12.30
CA GLY A 4 -23.57 1.78 12.55
C GLY A 4 -22.34 2.66 12.73
N SER A 5 -21.36 2.13 13.47
CA SER A 5 -20.00 2.66 13.58
C SER A 5 -19.06 1.91 12.64
N ILE A 6 -17.96 2.55 12.22
CA ILE A 6 -16.87 1.87 11.50
C ILE A 6 -16.30 0.74 12.37
N LYS A 7 -15.99 -0.41 11.74
CA LYS A 7 -15.47 -1.63 12.35
C LYS A 7 -14.19 -2.04 11.62
N ILE A 8 -13.36 -2.84 12.28
CA ILE A 8 -12.09 -3.33 11.73
C ILE A 8 -12.29 -4.07 10.40
N TYR A 9 -13.35 -4.87 10.26
CA TYR A 9 -13.61 -5.61 9.01
C TYR A 9 -13.93 -4.72 7.81
N HIS A 10 -14.30 -3.44 8.02
CA HIS A 10 -14.46 -2.48 6.92
C HIS A 10 -13.13 -2.08 6.26
N GLY A 11 -11.98 -2.42 6.87
CA GLY A 11 -10.64 -2.18 6.31
C GLY A 11 -9.87 -3.47 6.01
N ALA A 12 -10.56 -4.61 5.89
CA ALA A 12 -9.90 -5.92 5.73
C ALA A 12 -9.67 -6.34 4.26
N GLY A 13 -9.87 -5.44 3.29
CA GLY A 13 -9.66 -5.75 1.86
C GLY A 13 -10.75 -6.59 1.19
N ALA A 14 -11.84 -6.89 1.90
CA ALA A 14 -12.89 -7.79 1.44
C ALA A 14 -14.18 -7.05 1.00
N ARG A 15 -15.25 -7.82 0.78
CA ARG A 15 -16.55 -7.33 0.29
C ARG A 15 -17.10 -6.15 1.09
N GLU A 16 -17.01 -6.18 2.42
CA GLU A 16 -17.54 -5.14 3.29
C GLU A 16 -16.84 -3.80 3.10
N MET A 17 -15.53 -3.82 2.80
CA MET A 17 -14.77 -2.63 2.43
C MET A 17 -15.26 -2.07 1.09
N TRP A 18 -15.44 -2.93 0.08
CA TRP A 18 -15.93 -2.52 -1.24
C TRP A 18 -17.32 -1.90 -1.19
N GLU A 19 -18.26 -2.52 -0.46
CA GLU A 19 -19.59 -1.95 -0.25
C GLU A 19 -19.54 -0.58 0.46
N LEU A 20 -18.57 -0.38 1.36
CA LEU A 20 -18.37 0.89 2.03
C LEU A 20 -17.78 1.94 1.09
N ILE A 21 -16.73 1.62 0.34
CA ILE A 21 -16.08 2.51 -0.65
C ILE A 21 -17.10 2.96 -1.70
N ASP A 22 -17.88 2.03 -2.26
CA ASP A 22 -18.90 2.35 -3.26
C ASP A 22 -19.93 3.34 -2.72
N SER A 23 -20.47 3.07 -1.52
CA SER A 23 -21.49 3.91 -0.90
C SER A 23 -20.99 5.27 -0.41
N LEU A 24 -19.72 5.37 0.00
CA LEU A 24 -19.15 6.60 0.56
C LEU A 24 -18.51 7.50 -0.48
N ILE A 25 -17.88 6.91 -1.50
CA ILE A 25 -17.02 7.60 -2.46
C ILE A 25 -17.61 7.46 -3.87
N ILE A 26 -17.62 6.25 -4.43
CA ILE A 26 -17.86 6.05 -5.88
C ILE A 26 -19.24 6.54 -6.32
N SER A 27 -20.28 6.21 -5.56
CA SER A 27 -21.65 6.65 -5.82
C SER A 27 -21.85 8.17 -5.72
N LYS A 28 -20.93 8.90 -5.09
CA LYS A 28 -21.03 10.35 -4.88
C LYS A 28 -20.15 11.17 -5.80
N VAL A 29 -19.09 10.59 -6.38
CA VAL A 29 -18.21 11.31 -7.30
C VAL A 29 -18.87 11.42 -8.69
N PRO A 30 -19.08 12.63 -9.24
CA PRO A 30 -19.55 12.78 -10.60
C PRO A 30 -18.59 12.12 -11.60
N LYS A 31 -19.11 11.43 -12.62
CA LYS A 31 -18.28 10.71 -13.63
C LYS A 31 -17.15 11.55 -14.23
N ARG A 32 -17.38 12.86 -14.44
CA ARG A 32 -16.38 13.80 -14.98
C ARG A 32 -15.18 14.05 -14.06
N LEU A 33 -15.25 13.65 -12.78
CA LEU A 33 -14.20 13.81 -11.77
C LEU A 33 -13.48 12.49 -11.45
N MET A 34 -13.92 11.36 -12.04
CA MET A 34 -13.36 10.05 -11.69
C MET A 34 -11.99 9.79 -12.32
N LYS A 35 -11.64 10.53 -13.38
CA LYS A 35 -10.37 10.42 -14.10
C LYS A 35 -10.00 11.74 -14.78
N VAL A 36 -8.76 11.83 -15.25
CA VAL A 36 -8.22 13.02 -15.92
C VAL A 36 -7.35 12.65 -17.11
N LEU A 37 -7.23 13.57 -18.08
CA LEU A 37 -6.35 13.48 -19.26
C LEU A 37 -6.38 12.12 -19.99
N GLY A 38 -7.56 11.51 -20.16
CA GLY A 38 -7.68 10.26 -20.94
C GLY A 38 -6.99 9.03 -20.34
N GLY A 39 -6.59 9.09 -19.06
CA GLY A 39 -6.14 7.92 -18.31
C GLY A 39 -7.29 7.23 -17.57
N ILE A 40 -6.96 6.60 -16.44
CA ILE A 40 -7.90 5.86 -15.59
C ILE A 40 -7.84 6.38 -14.16
N GLY A 41 -8.94 6.26 -13.42
CA GLY A 41 -8.95 6.54 -11.99
C GLY A 41 -9.95 5.67 -11.27
N ILE A 42 -10.73 6.29 -10.39
CA ILE A 42 -11.71 5.58 -9.56
C ILE A 42 -12.92 5.05 -10.35
N ASP A 43 -12.94 5.24 -11.68
CA ASP A 43 -13.89 4.58 -12.58
C ASP A 43 -13.52 3.13 -12.91
N VAL A 44 -12.26 2.73 -12.66
CA VAL A 44 -11.77 1.34 -12.85
C VAL A 44 -11.59 0.63 -11.50
N LEU A 45 -11.08 1.34 -10.48
CA LEU A 45 -10.76 0.79 -9.15
C LEU A 45 -9.68 -0.31 -9.16
N ASP A 46 -8.64 -0.08 -9.97
CA ASP A 46 -7.43 -0.90 -10.07
C ASP A 46 -6.44 -0.59 -8.93
N ASP A 47 -5.25 -1.20 -8.94
CA ASP A 47 -4.17 -0.99 -7.95
C ASP A 47 -3.65 0.47 -7.89
N GLY A 48 -4.03 1.30 -8.87
CA GLY A 48 -3.69 2.71 -8.91
C GLY A 48 -4.49 3.48 -9.96
N SER A 49 -3.98 4.66 -10.30
CA SER A 49 -4.55 5.55 -11.30
C SER A 49 -3.52 5.95 -12.33
N ALA A 50 -3.97 6.36 -13.51
CA ALA A 50 -3.07 6.74 -14.59
C ALA A 50 -3.52 8.05 -15.24
N ILE A 51 -2.55 8.86 -15.64
CA ILE A 51 -2.73 10.12 -16.36
C ILE A 51 -1.97 9.99 -17.68
N LYS A 52 -2.63 10.17 -18.82
CA LYS A 52 -1.94 10.11 -20.12
C LYS A 52 -1.14 11.39 -20.35
N LEU A 53 0.15 11.24 -20.65
CA LEU A 53 1.09 12.31 -20.96
C LEU A 53 1.81 11.99 -22.28
N GLY A 54 1.29 12.51 -23.39
CA GLY A 54 1.80 12.17 -24.72
C GLY A 54 1.54 10.71 -25.06
N ASP A 55 2.60 9.96 -25.35
CA ASP A 55 2.56 8.53 -25.67
C ASP A 55 2.75 7.63 -24.44
N GLU A 56 2.95 8.21 -23.26
CA GLU A 56 3.13 7.49 -21.99
C GLU A 56 1.99 7.78 -21.01
N TYR A 57 2.01 7.04 -19.90
CA TYR A 57 1.15 7.19 -18.75
C TYR A 57 1.99 7.45 -17.51
N LEU A 58 1.61 8.47 -16.75
CA LEU A 58 2.05 8.65 -15.37
C LEU A 58 1.10 7.85 -14.48
N VAL A 59 1.64 6.87 -13.76
CA VAL A 59 0.87 6.00 -12.86
C VAL A 59 1.12 6.42 -11.42
N LEU A 60 0.05 6.45 -10.63
CA LEU A 60 0.08 6.84 -9.23
C LEU A 60 -0.66 5.79 -8.39
N SER A 61 -0.02 5.31 -7.33
CA SER A 61 -0.68 4.55 -6.26
C SER A 61 -0.48 5.24 -4.91
N VAL A 62 -1.40 5.02 -3.99
CA VAL A 62 -1.34 5.50 -2.61
C VAL A 62 -1.85 4.41 -1.67
N ASP A 63 -1.08 4.12 -0.63
CA ASP A 63 -1.47 3.13 0.37
C ASP A 63 -0.99 3.53 1.78
N SER A 64 -1.79 3.19 2.78
CA SER A 64 -1.56 3.50 4.20
C SER A 64 -1.30 2.23 5.01
N TYR A 65 -0.13 2.16 5.62
CA TYR A 65 0.36 1.00 6.33
C TYR A 65 0.11 1.13 7.83
N THR A 66 -0.54 0.12 8.40
CA THR A 66 -1.00 0.06 9.81
C THR A 66 -0.71 -1.30 10.45
N VAL A 67 0.30 -2.00 9.94
CA VAL A 67 0.65 -3.37 10.35
C VAL A 67 1.00 -3.46 11.84
N ASN A 68 0.52 -4.52 12.49
CA ASN A 68 0.82 -4.82 13.88
C ASN A 68 1.23 -6.30 14.02
N PRO A 69 2.46 -6.61 14.46
CA PRO A 69 3.49 -5.69 14.96
C PRO A 69 4.16 -4.87 13.86
N ILE A 70 4.75 -3.72 14.23
CA ILE A 70 5.48 -2.84 13.31
C ILE A 70 6.86 -3.38 12.89
N PHE A 71 7.40 -4.32 13.68
CA PHE A 71 8.58 -5.12 13.37
C PHE A 71 8.17 -6.60 13.36
N PHE A 72 8.55 -7.33 12.32
CA PHE A 72 8.17 -8.72 12.15
C PHE A 72 9.28 -9.50 11.45
N PRO A 73 9.31 -10.84 11.56
CA PRO A 73 10.23 -11.66 10.79
C PRO A 73 10.16 -11.33 9.31
N GLY A 74 11.25 -10.77 8.78
CA GLY A 74 11.36 -10.42 7.36
C GLY A 74 11.11 -8.97 6.99
N GLY A 75 10.74 -8.10 7.92
CA GLY A 75 10.62 -6.68 7.62
C GLY A 75 10.13 -5.84 8.78
N ASN A 76 9.74 -4.63 8.44
CA ASN A 76 9.06 -3.70 9.33
C ASN A 76 8.08 -2.86 8.51
N ILE A 77 7.31 -2.01 9.18
CA ILE A 77 6.31 -1.14 8.55
C ILE A 77 6.89 -0.23 7.44
N GLY A 78 8.12 0.26 7.58
CA GLY A 78 8.77 1.12 6.59
C GLY A 78 9.13 0.36 5.32
N HIS A 79 9.77 -0.80 5.46
CA HIS A 79 10.07 -1.68 4.33
C HIS A 79 8.78 -2.12 3.61
N LEU A 80 7.75 -2.51 4.37
CA LEU A 80 6.43 -2.84 3.82
C LEU A 80 5.80 -1.65 3.08
N ALA A 81 5.94 -0.45 3.63
CA ALA A 81 5.33 0.75 3.05
C ALA A 81 5.88 1.09 1.68
N VAL A 82 7.20 0.98 1.50
CA VAL A 82 7.84 1.25 0.21
C VAL A 82 7.50 0.15 -0.79
N ASN A 83 7.66 -1.13 -0.41
CA ASN A 83 7.44 -2.25 -1.32
C ASN A 83 5.99 -2.40 -1.75
N GLY A 84 5.02 -2.29 -0.83
CA GLY A 84 3.61 -2.39 -1.17
C GLY A 84 3.21 -1.35 -2.22
N THR A 85 3.58 -0.09 -1.99
CA THR A 85 3.25 1.02 -2.88
C THR A 85 3.97 0.91 -4.23
N ILE A 86 5.21 0.40 -4.25
CA ILE A 86 5.92 0.12 -5.50
C ILE A 86 5.25 -1.03 -6.26
N ASN A 87 4.84 -2.08 -5.57
CA ASN A 87 4.23 -3.25 -6.17
C ASN A 87 2.95 -2.87 -6.93
N ASP A 88 2.12 -1.97 -6.39
CA ASP A 88 0.94 -1.43 -7.07
C ASP A 88 1.29 -0.78 -8.42
N LEU A 89 2.43 -0.08 -8.51
CA LEU A 89 2.88 0.48 -9.79
C LEU A 89 3.33 -0.62 -10.76
N VAL A 90 4.07 -1.60 -10.25
CA VAL A 90 4.64 -2.68 -11.06
C VAL A 90 3.55 -3.56 -11.66
N VAL A 91 2.49 -3.88 -10.91
CA VAL A 91 1.37 -4.69 -11.41
C VAL A 91 0.54 -3.95 -12.47
N MET A 92 0.54 -2.61 -12.45
CA MET A 92 -0.01 -1.78 -13.53
C MET A 92 0.93 -1.63 -14.74
N GLY A 93 2.10 -2.28 -14.72
CA GLY A 93 3.11 -2.20 -15.78
C GLY A 93 3.98 -0.95 -15.74
N ALA A 94 3.93 -0.17 -14.66
CA ALA A 94 4.71 1.04 -14.51
C ALA A 94 6.09 0.79 -13.92
N LYS A 95 7.09 1.47 -14.49
CA LYS A 95 8.41 1.60 -13.87
C LYS A 95 8.33 2.67 -12.78
N PRO A 96 8.54 2.32 -11.49
CA PRO A 96 8.62 3.31 -10.42
C PRO A 96 9.78 4.28 -10.66
N ILE A 97 9.55 5.57 -10.43
CA ILE A 97 10.58 6.62 -10.60
C ILE A 97 10.68 7.53 -9.38
N ALA A 98 9.58 7.72 -8.65
CA ALA A 98 9.55 8.56 -7.48
C ALA A 98 8.60 8.03 -6.41
N PHE A 99 8.88 8.44 -5.17
CA PHE A 99 8.13 8.10 -3.99
C PHE A 99 7.92 9.37 -3.16
N MET A 100 6.78 9.43 -2.48
CA MET A 100 6.54 10.39 -1.40
C MET A 100 5.97 9.67 -0.19
N ASP A 101 6.20 10.19 1.01
CA ASP A 101 5.70 9.57 2.23
C ASP A 101 4.93 10.54 3.13
N THR A 102 4.01 10.02 3.93
CA THR A 102 3.59 10.70 5.15
C THR A 102 3.81 9.80 6.34
N ILE A 103 4.43 10.32 7.39
CA ILE A 103 4.70 9.59 8.63
C ILE A 103 3.96 10.30 9.76
N VAL A 104 3.01 9.61 10.37
CA VAL A 104 2.28 10.06 11.56
C VAL A 104 2.68 9.15 12.71
N VAL A 105 3.37 9.70 13.71
CA VAL A 105 3.92 8.95 14.84
C VAL A 105 3.35 9.44 16.17
N GLU A 106 3.24 8.53 17.13
CA GLU A 106 2.76 8.81 18.48
C GLU A 106 3.85 9.47 19.33
N GLU A 107 3.47 10.43 20.18
CA GLU A 107 4.36 11.00 21.19
C GLU A 107 4.90 9.91 22.13
N GLY A 108 6.22 9.89 22.29
CA GLY A 108 6.91 8.91 23.11
C GLY A 108 7.32 7.64 22.36
N PHE A 109 7.07 7.56 21.04
CA PHE A 109 7.63 6.51 20.19
C PHE A 109 9.17 6.56 20.22
N PRO A 110 9.88 5.41 20.38
CA PRO A 110 11.33 5.41 20.45
C PRO A 110 11.98 5.93 19.17
N LEU A 111 12.87 6.92 19.32
CA LEU A 111 13.58 7.50 18.17
C LEU A 111 14.45 6.45 17.45
N SER A 112 15.02 5.50 18.19
CA SER A 112 15.80 4.38 17.63
C SER A 112 14.97 3.50 16.68
N ASP A 113 13.71 3.26 17.04
CA ASP A 113 12.81 2.44 16.24
C ASP A 113 12.40 3.20 14.98
N LEU A 114 12.13 4.50 15.11
CA LEU A 114 11.82 5.38 13.99
C LEU A 114 12.99 5.46 13.01
N GLU A 115 14.22 5.64 13.50
CA GLU A 115 15.44 5.63 12.70
C GLU A 115 15.61 4.31 11.94
N THR A 116 15.36 3.18 12.61
CA THR A 116 15.42 1.85 11.97
C THR A 116 14.39 1.72 10.84
N ILE A 117 13.15 2.17 11.08
CA ILE A 117 12.06 2.13 10.10
C ILE A 117 12.40 3.02 8.89
N VAL A 118 12.80 4.27 9.12
CA VAL A 118 13.17 5.20 8.04
C VAL A 118 14.36 4.69 7.26
N ASN A 119 15.40 4.18 7.92
CA ASN A 119 16.55 3.60 7.22
C ASN A 119 16.14 2.45 6.31
N SER A 120 15.22 1.58 6.75
CA SER A 120 14.73 0.48 5.90
C SER A 120 13.94 0.97 4.68
N MET A 121 13.17 2.06 4.79
CA MET A 121 12.52 2.69 3.62
C MET A 121 13.58 3.18 2.63
N ILE A 122 14.57 3.91 3.14
CA ILE A 122 15.65 4.49 2.32
C ILE A 122 16.49 3.41 1.65
N GLU A 123 16.73 2.28 2.32
CA GLU A 123 17.45 1.15 1.74
C GLU A 123 16.72 0.55 0.53
N VAL A 124 15.41 0.36 0.61
CA VAL A 124 14.59 -0.12 -0.52
C VAL A 124 14.60 0.89 -1.67
N LEU A 125 14.34 2.18 -1.39
CA LEU A 125 14.36 3.21 -2.42
C LEU A 125 15.73 3.31 -3.13
N LYS A 126 16.82 3.14 -2.37
CA LYS A 126 18.17 3.08 -2.93
C LYS A 126 18.40 1.85 -3.80
N SER A 127 17.94 0.66 -3.39
CA SER A 127 18.13 -0.57 -4.16
C SER A 127 17.39 -0.52 -5.48
N GLU A 128 16.19 0.06 -5.48
CA GLU A 128 15.33 0.17 -6.66
C GLU A 128 15.63 1.41 -7.53
N GLY A 129 16.52 2.30 -7.08
CA GLY A 129 16.86 3.53 -7.80
C GLY A 129 15.71 4.52 -7.90
N ILE A 130 14.85 4.58 -6.87
CA ILE A 130 13.65 5.42 -6.82
C ILE A 130 13.95 6.67 -5.99
N ALA A 131 13.56 7.84 -6.51
CA ALA A 131 13.79 9.11 -5.82
C ALA A 131 12.71 9.36 -4.74
N LEU A 132 13.12 9.65 -3.51
CA LEU A 132 12.22 10.23 -2.52
C LEU A 132 12.08 11.74 -2.77
N ILE A 133 10.93 12.19 -3.28
CA ILE A 133 10.77 13.56 -3.80
C ILE A 133 9.95 14.50 -2.91
N GLY A 134 9.42 14.00 -1.80
CA GLY A 134 8.71 14.83 -0.83
C GLY A 134 7.99 14.00 0.22
N GLY A 135 7.45 14.67 1.25
CA GLY A 135 6.67 14.00 2.26
C GLY A 135 6.15 14.93 3.36
N ASP A 136 5.48 14.35 4.35
CA ASP A 136 4.99 15.05 5.54
C ASP A 136 5.27 14.26 6.83
N PHE A 137 5.65 14.96 7.89
CA PHE A 137 5.88 14.35 9.20
C PHE A 137 4.99 15.01 10.25
N LYS A 138 4.28 14.19 11.04
CA LYS A 138 3.40 14.64 12.13
C LYS A 138 3.56 13.79 13.37
N VAL A 139 3.43 14.44 14.52
CA VAL A 139 3.40 13.78 15.82
C VAL A 139 2.00 13.96 16.42
N MET A 140 1.38 12.85 16.82
CA MET A 140 0.12 12.83 17.54
C MET A 140 0.35 12.62 19.03
N PRO A 141 -0.49 13.20 19.92
CA PRO A 141 -0.39 12.94 21.35
C PRO A 141 -0.48 11.45 21.68
N LYS A 142 0.14 11.06 22.78
CA LYS A 142 0.12 9.68 23.27
C LYS A 142 -1.31 9.17 23.47
N GLY A 143 -1.61 7.99 22.95
CA GLY A 143 -2.89 7.29 22.99
C GLY A 143 -3.82 7.58 21.82
N ASN A 144 -3.46 8.51 20.91
CA ASN A 144 -4.36 8.93 19.83
C ASN A 144 -4.22 8.12 18.54
N ILE A 145 -3.08 7.44 18.35
CA ILE A 145 -2.84 6.50 17.25
C ILE A 145 -2.10 5.27 17.80
N ASP A 146 -2.20 4.13 17.12
CA ASP A 146 -1.38 2.95 17.47
C ASP A 146 0.04 3.13 16.91
N ARG A 147 0.89 3.82 17.69
CA ARG A 147 2.33 4.00 17.48
C ARG A 147 2.75 4.78 16.23
N ILE A 148 2.52 4.25 15.03
CA ILE A 148 2.98 4.84 13.77
C ILE A 148 2.10 4.40 12.60
N VAL A 149 1.79 5.34 11.72
CA VAL A 149 1.17 5.11 10.41
C VAL A 149 2.08 5.71 9.35
N ILE A 150 2.33 4.95 8.28
CA ILE A 150 3.10 5.42 7.12
C ILE A 150 2.17 5.37 5.92
N THR A 151 2.08 6.44 5.15
CA THR A 151 1.44 6.42 3.83
C THR A 151 2.51 6.54 2.77
N GLY A 152 2.51 5.65 1.78
CA GLY A 152 3.34 5.77 0.59
C GLY A 152 2.52 6.35 -0.57
N VAL A 153 3.16 7.17 -1.39
CA VAL A 153 2.65 7.58 -2.70
C VAL A 153 3.70 7.22 -3.74
N GLY A 154 3.37 6.27 -4.59
CA GLY A 154 4.22 5.80 -5.67
C GLY A 154 3.92 6.57 -6.95
N ILE A 155 4.97 6.93 -7.68
CA ILE A 155 4.87 7.54 -9.01
C ILE A 155 5.72 6.74 -9.98
N GLY A 156 5.07 6.23 -11.04
CA GLY A 156 5.69 5.45 -12.09
C GLY A 156 5.33 5.95 -13.49
N ILE A 157 6.04 5.44 -14.48
CA ILE A 157 5.77 5.72 -15.90
C ILE A 157 5.68 4.41 -16.70
N THR A 158 4.81 4.39 -17.71
CA THR A 158 4.73 3.29 -18.68
C THR A 158 4.20 3.76 -20.02
N ASP A 159 4.58 3.10 -21.11
CA ASP A 159 3.94 3.22 -22.42
C ASP A 159 2.67 2.35 -22.53
N THR A 160 2.55 1.33 -21.66
CA THR A 160 1.53 0.29 -21.74
C THR A 160 0.98 0.00 -20.34
N LEU A 161 -0.28 0.38 -20.12
CA LEU A 161 -0.98 0.04 -18.88
C LEU A 161 -1.43 -1.42 -18.87
N ILE A 162 -1.18 -2.09 -17.76
CA ILE A 162 -1.80 -3.36 -17.40
C ILE A 162 -3.00 -3.03 -16.50
N ILE A 163 -4.16 -3.61 -16.80
CA ILE A 163 -5.43 -3.35 -16.10
C ILE A 163 -6.02 -4.70 -15.68
N ASP A 164 -6.43 -4.80 -14.42
CA ASP A 164 -6.89 -6.05 -13.80
C ASP A 164 -8.18 -6.64 -14.43
N SER A 165 -9.01 -5.77 -15.01
CA SER A 165 -10.30 -6.11 -15.61
C SER A 165 -10.22 -6.61 -17.07
N ASN A 166 -9.02 -6.77 -17.63
CA ASN A 166 -8.80 -7.17 -19.03
C ASN A 166 -8.58 -8.68 -19.25
N ILE A 167 -8.77 -9.52 -18.24
CA ILE A 167 -8.60 -10.99 -18.33
C ILE A 167 -9.56 -11.63 -19.35
N ARG A 168 -9.09 -12.65 -20.09
CA ARG A 168 -9.84 -13.31 -21.18
C ARG A 168 -9.83 -14.82 -21.06
N GLU A 169 -10.81 -15.46 -21.68
CA GLU A 169 -10.82 -16.91 -21.85
C GLU A 169 -9.54 -17.37 -22.56
N GLY A 170 -8.84 -18.34 -21.96
CA GLY A 170 -7.59 -18.89 -22.47
C GLY A 170 -6.33 -18.40 -21.74
N ASP A 171 -6.42 -17.30 -20.99
CA ASP A 171 -5.31 -16.79 -20.18
C ASP A 171 -4.86 -17.80 -19.10
N LYS A 172 -3.62 -17.68 -18.64
CA LYS A 172 -3.02 -18.53 -17.60
C LYS A 172 -2.82 -17.73 -16.32
N LEU A 173 -3.15 -18.34 -15.19
CA LEU A 173 -2.86 -17.79 -13.88
C LEU A 173 -1.48 -18.28 -13.42
N ILE A 174 -0.62 -17.33 -13.06
CA ILE A 174 0.75 -17.58 -12.59
C ILE A 174 0.90 -16.90 -11.24
N VAL A 175 1.51 -17.61 -10.30
CA VAL A 175 1.89 -17.09 -8.98
C VAL A 175 3.41 -17.16 -8.88
N ILE A 176 4.05 -16.04 -8.54
CA ILE A 176 5.52 -15.89 -8.59
C ILE A 176 6.21 -16.20 -7.25
N SER A 177 5.45 -16.37 -6.17
CA SER A 177 5.93 -16.66 -4.82
C SER A 177 4.98 -17.58 -4.03
N PRO A 178 5.41 -18.17 -2.91
CA PRO A 178 4.50 -18.82 -1.97
C PRO A 178 3.41 -17.86 -1.49
N ILE A 179 2.20 -18.38 -1.24
CA ILE A 179 1.04 -17.58 -0.86
C ILE A 179 0.94 -17.46 0.67
N ALA A 180 0.53 -16.27 1.13
CA ALA A 180 0.18 -15.96 2.51
C ALA A 180 1.32 -15.95 3.53
N GLU A 181 2.58 -15.84 3.10
CA GLU A 181 3.72 -15.78 4.03
C GLU A 181 3.61 -14.57 4.97
N HIS A 182 3.42 -13.34 4.44
CA HIS A 182 3.22 -12.14 5.26
C HIS A 182 2.05 -12.29 6.25
N GLY A 183 0.87 -12.67 5.76
CA GLY A 183 -0.33 -12.82 6.61
C GLY A 183 -0.12 -13.84 7.73
N ALA A 184 0.53 -14.98 7.42
CA ALA A 184 0.85 -16.00 8.42
C ALA A 184 1.84 -15.49 9.47
N VAL A 185 2.87 -14.73 9.07
CA VAL A 185 3.85 -14.11 9.99
C VAL A 185 3.15 -13.18 10.96
N ILE A 186 2.31 -12.28 10.45
CA ILE A 186 1.61 -11.29 11.26
C ILE A 186 0.65 -11.98 12.23
N LEU A 187 -0.13 -12.96 11.76
CA LEU A 187 -1.04 -13.71 12.62
C LEU A 187 -0.28 -14.48 13.71
N ALA A 188 0.81 -15.17 13.35
CA ALA A 188 1.63 -15.90 14.32
C ALA A 188 2.26 -14.95 15.36
N ALA A 189 2.68 -13.75 14.95
CA ALA A 189 3.18 -12.73 15.86
C ALA A 189 2.09 -12.25 16.84
N GLN A 190 0.89 -11.96 16.35
CA GLN A 190 -0.24 -11.53 17.18
C GLN A 190 -0.71 -12.60 18.16
N LEU A 191 -0.60 -13.88 17.79
CA LEU A 191 -0.96 -15.02 18.65
C LEU A 191 0.18 -15.48 19.57
N GLY A 192 1.38 -14.90 19.48
CA GLY A 192 2.54 -15.35 20.26
C GLY A 192 3.06 -16.73 19.84
N LEU A 193 2.91 -17.10 18.57
CA LEU A 193 3.23 -18.41 18.00
C LEU A 193 4.49 -18.41 17.13
N LEU A 194 5.21 -17.29 17.00
CA LEU A 194 6.41 -17.20 16.14
C LEU A 194 7.46 -18.28 16.46
N ASP A 195 7.70 -18.56 17.75
CA ASP A 195 8.69 -19.56 18.18
C ASP A 195 8.26 -21.01 17.87
N GLN A 196 6.98 -21.22 17.54
CA GLN A 196 6.41 -22.53 17.22
C GLN A 196 6.50 -22.85 15.72
N VAL A 197 6.70 -21.84 14.87
CA VAL A 197 6.75 -21.99 13.42
C VAL A 197 8.13 -21.62 12.89
N LYS A 198 8.97 -22.64 12.71
CA LYS A 198 10.34 -22.46 12.21
C LYS A 198 10.34 -21.99 10.75
N GLY A 199 11.15 -20.96 10.47
CA GLY A 199 11.41 -20.48 9.11
C GLY A 199 10.35 -19.53 8.53
N LEU A 200 9.31 -19.21 9.30
CA LEU A 200 8.26 -18.29 8.87
C LEU A 200 8.82 -16.86 8.76
N LYS A 201 8.73 -16.28 7.56
CA LYS A 201 9.27 -14.95 7.24
C LYS A 201 8.36 -14.25 6.23
N SER A 202 8.17 -12.95 6.40
CA SER A 202 7.37 -12.11 5.51
C SER A 202 7.98 -12.05 4.11
N ASP A 203 7.12 -12.10 3.11
CA ASP A 203 7.37 -11.90 1.68
C ASP A 203 7.16 -10.45 1.24
N SER A 204 7.07 -9.51 2.19
CA SER A 204 6.92 -8.05 1.96
C SER A 204 8.14 -7.37 1.31
N ARG A 205 8.85 -8.08 0.42
CA ARG A 205 10.11 -7.67 -0.21
C ARG A 205 9.91 -7.12 -1.60
#